data_AF-A0A4R2ZE31-F1
#
_entry.id   AF-A0A4R2ZE31-F1
#
_cell.length_a   1.000
_cell.length_b   1.000
_cell.length_c   1.000
_cell.angle_alpha   90.00
_cell.angle_beta   90.00
_cell.angle_gamma   90.00
#
_symmetry.space_group_name_H-M   'P 1'
#
loop_
_entity.id
_entity.type
_entity.pdbx_description
1 polymer ?
#
loop_
_entity_poly.entity_id
_entity_poly.type
_entity_poly.pdbx_seq_one_letter_code
_entity_poly.pdbx_strand_id
1 'polypeptide(L)'
;MARTMTVDLGDELREFIDSLVQSGDYRTQSEVLRDALRLLREKQAESHLHTLRALLAEGINSGTPQGWDKDSFLQRVKGKNDQTERD
;
A
#
# COMPACT_ATOMS: atom_id res chain seq x y z
N MET A 1 12.50 -9.80 24.34
CA MET A 1 11.64 -9.09 25.30
C MET A 1 10.56 -8.35 24.52
N ALA A 2 9.31 -8.38 24.99
CA ALA A 2 8.26 -7.57 24.37
C ALA A 2 8.60 -6.08 24.58
N ARG A 3 8.58 -5.28 23.51
CA ARG A 3 8.84 -3.84 23.57
C ARG A 3 7.51 -3.13 23.80
N THR A 4 7.41 -2.39 24.90
CA THR A 4 6.27 -1.51 25.16
C THR A 4 6.40 -0.25 24.30
N MET A 5 5.32 0.11 23.62
CA MET A 5 5.17 1.38 22.92
C MET A 5 4.04 2.16 23.56
N THR A 6 4.29 3.42 23.86
CA THR A 6 3.26 4.39 24.22
C THR A 6 2.82 5.09 22.94
N VAL A 7 1.52 5.16 22.71
CA VAL A 7 0.90 5.77 21.53
C VAL A 7 -0.25 6.63 22.00
N ASP A 8 -0.40 7.81 21.39
CA ASP A 8 -1.57 8.65 21.56
C ASP A 8 -2.50 8.45 20.35
N LEU A 9 -3.77 8.16 20.61
CA LEU A 9 -4.76 7.73 19.62
C LEU A 9 -5.90 8.74 19.48
N GLY A 10 -5.92 9.81 20.30
CA GLY A 10 -7.07 10.70 20.43
C GLY A 10 -8.24 10.05 21.16
N ASP A 11 -9.27 10.87 21.46
CA ASP A 11 -10.38 10.47 22.34
C ASP A 11 -11.32 9.46 21.68
N GLU A 12 -11.67 9.64 20.41
CA GLU A 12 -12.61 8.75 19.68
C GLU A 12 -12.10 7.30 19.63
N LEU A 13 -10.83 7.10 19.25
CA LEU A 13 -10.25 5.75 19.20
C LEU A 13 -10.04 5.15 20.59
N ARG A 14 -9.79 5.98 21.60
CA ARG A 14 -9.67 5.53 22.99
C ARG A 14 -11.00 4.99 23.49
N GLU A 15 -12.10 5.73 23.32
CA GLU A 15 -13.45 5.29 23.68
C GLU A 15 -13.84 3.99 22.96
N PHE A 16 -13.53 3.89 21.66
CA PHE A 16 -13.77 2.68 20.90
C PHE A 16 -12.99 1.47 21.45
N ILE A 17 -11.69 1.62 21.72
CA ILE A 17 -10.88 0.54 22.29
C ILE A 17 -11.39 0.15 23.68
N ASP A 18 -11.74 1.11 24.52
CA ASP A 18 -12.27 0.84 25.86
C ASP A 18 -13.59 0.09 25.81
N SER A 19 -14.47 0.40 24.85
CA SER A 19 -15.72 -0.34 24.62
C SER A 19 -15.48 -1.82 24.26
N LEU A 20 -14.45 -2.11 23.46
CA LEU A 20 -14.06 -3.47 23.05
C LEU A 20 -13.42 -4.27 24.18
N VAL A 21 -12.72 -3.60 25.10
CA VAL A 21 -12.22 -4.26 26.31
C VAL A 21 -13.37 -4.52 27.28
N GLN A 22 -14.32 -3.58 27.39
CA GLN A 22 -15.48 -3.69 28.27
C GLN A 22 -16.50 -4.74 27.80
N SER A 23 -16.60 -5.00 26.49
CA SER A 23 -17.41 -6.11 25.96
C SER A 23 -16.88 -7.48 26.40
N GLY A 24 -15.61 -7.56 26.80
CA GLY A 24 -14.93 -8.79 27.20
C GLY A 24 -14.30 -9.56 26.04
N ASP A 25 -14.41 -9.06 24.81
CA ASP A 25 -13.79 -9.68 23.62
C ASP A 25 -12.25 -9.58 23.68
N TYR A 26 -11.74 -8.55 24.36
CA TYR A 26 -10.31 -8.32 24.55
C TYR A 26 -9.97 -8.09 26.02
N ARG A 27 -8.83 -8.62 26.48
CA ARG A 27 -8.41 -8.49 27.88
C ARG A 27 -7.65 -7.20 28.13
N THR A 28 -7.04 -6.61 27.10
CA THR A 28 -6.21 -5.40 27.21
C THR A 28 -6.30 -4.52 25.95
N GLN A 29 -6.09 -3.21 26.10
CA GLN A 29 -5.96 -2.29 24.96
C GLN A 29 -4.83 -2.70 23.99
N SER A 30 -3.74 -3.23 24.53
CA SER A 30 -2.61 -3.72 23.70
C SER A 30 -2.96 -4.95 22.87
N GLU A 31 -3.96 -5.75 23.25
CA GLU A 31 -4.47 -6.83 22.40
C GLU A 31 -5.27 -6.27 21.23
N VAL A 32 -6.17 -5.32 21.49
CA VAL A 32 -6.96 -4.64 20.45
C VAL A 32 -6.04 -4.02 19.41
N LEU A 33 -5.03 -3.27 19.84
CA LEU A 33 -4.05 -2.63 18.96
C LEU A 33 -3.27 -3.65 18.11
N ARG A 34 -2.86 -4.78 18.70
CA ARG A 34 -2.14 -5.82 17.97
C ARG A 34 -3.02 -6.44 16.88
N ASP A 35 -4.28 -6.68 17.17
CA ASP A 35 -5.19 -7.30 16.21
C ASP A 35 -5.59 -6.32 15.09
N ALA A 36 -5.85 -5.06 15.45
CA ALA A 36 -6.09 -3.99 14.48
C ALA A 36 -4.92 -3.82 13.49
N LEU A 37 -3.67 -3.85 13.99
CA LEU A 37 -2.48 -3.76 13.13
C LEU A 37 -2.28 -5.01 12.26
N ARG A 38 -2.65 -6.20 12.77
CA ARG A 38 -2.62 -7.43 11.96
C ARG A 38 -3.60 -7.33 10.79
N LEU A 39 -4.84 -6.90 11.07
CA LEU A 39 -5.86 -6.68 10.04
C LEU A 39 -5.43 -5.62 9.02
N LEU A 40 -4.83 -4.50 9.49
CA LEU A 40 -4.31 -3.47 8.59
C LEU A 40 -3.23 -4.03 7.65
N ARG A 41 -2.31 -4.83 8.19
CA ARG A 41 -1.24 -5.47 7.39
C ARG A 41 -1.81 -6.42 6.35
N GLU A 42 -2.84 -7.20 6.70
CA GLU A 42 -3.52 -8.11 5.78
C GLU A 42 -4.21 -7.34 4.65
N LYS A 43 -4.98 -6.29 4.96
CA LYS A 43 -5.60 -5.41 3.97
C LYS A 43 -4.58 -4.76 3.04
N GLN A 44 -3.43 -4.32 3.56
CA GLN A 44 -2.36 -3.75 2.75
C GLN A 44 -1.73 -4.80 1.82
N ALA A 45 -1.48 -6.01 2.31
CA ALA A 45 -0.94 -7.09 1.49
C ALA A 45 -1.90 -7.48 0.35
N GLU A 46 -3.20 -7.56 0.63
CA GLU A 46 -4.23 -7.81 -0.38
C GLU A 46 -4.31 -6.68 -1.41
N SER A 47 -4.25 -5.43 -0.96
CA SER A 47 -4.26 -4.24 -1.83
C SER A 47 -3.07 -4.22 -2.80
N HIS A 48 -1.86 -4.51 -2.31
CA HIS A 48 -0.67 -4.53 -3.17
C HIS A 48 -0.74 -5.63 -4.24
N LEU A 49 -1.25 -6.82 -3.87
CA LEU A 49 -1.48 -7.90 -4.84
C LEU A 49 -2.56 -7.52 -5.85
N HIS A 50 -3.62 -6.83 -5.42
CA HIS A 50 -4.66 -6.36 -6.33
C HIS A 50 -4.12 -5.34 -7.33
N THR A 51 -3.35 -4.36 -6.86
CA THR A 51 -2.67 -3.36 -7.72
C THR A 51 -1.73 -4.04 -8.71
N LEU A 52 -0.93 -5.01 -8.27
CA LEU A 52 -0.03 -5.75 -9.17
C LEU A 52 -0.80 -6.53 -10.24
N ARG A 53 -1.90 -7.19 -9.86
CA ARG A 53 -2.78 -7.90 -10.81
C ARG A 53 -3.42 -6.94 -11.81
N ALA A 54 -3.84 -5.76 -11.37
CA ALA A 54 -4.41 -4.73 -12.24
C ALA A 54 -3.38 -4.24 -13.26
N LEU A 55 -2.15 -3.93 -12.84
CA LEU A 55 -1.06 -3.52 -13.73
C LEU A 55 -0.66 -4.61 -14.73
N LEU A 56 -0.63 -5.87 -14.30
CA LEU A 56 -0.40 -7.00 -15.21
C LEU A 56 -1.52 -7.15 -16.23
N ALA A 57 -2.78 -7.02 -15.81
CA ALA A 57 -3.93 -7.09 -16.71
C ALA A 57 -3.92 -5.93 -17.71
N GLU A 58 -3.58 -4.71 -17.28
CA GLU A 58 -3.37 -3.56 -18.16
C GLU A 58 -2.27 -3.86 -19.19
N GLY A 59 -1.13 -4.38 -18.75
CA GLY A 59 -0.03 -4.76 -19.64
C GLY A 59 -0.43 -5.83 -20.66
N ILE A 60 -1.16 -6.88 -20.23
CA ILE A 60 -1.65 -7.95 -21.13
C ILE A 60 -2.67 -7.40 -22.13
N ASN A 61 -3.55 -6.51 -21.68
CA ASN A 61 -4.58 -5.90 -22.53
C ASN A 61 -4.06 -4.73 -23.38
N SER A 62 -2.80 -4.32 -23.21
CA SER A 62 -2.19 -3.20 -23.95
C SER A 62 -1.91 -3.50 -25.43
N GLY A 63 -2.14 -4.74 -25.86
CA GLY A 63 -2.01 -5.19 -27.24
C GLY A 63 -0.85 -6.15 -27.45
N THR A 64 -0.48 -6.37 -28.71
CA THR A 64 0.59 -7.32 -29.06
C THR A 64 1.97 -6.78 -28.63
N PRO A 65 2.77 -7.56 -27.89
CA PRO A 65 4.14 -7.19 -27.56
C PRO A 65 4.95 -6.89 -28.83
N GLN A 66 5.66 -5.77 -28.83
CA GLN A 66 6.56 -5.38 -29.92
C GLN A 66 8.01 -5.68 -29.54
N GLY A 67 8.86 -5.92 -30.54
CA GLY A 67 10.30 -6.07 -30.32
C GLY A 67 10.86 -4.81 -29.66
N TRP A 68 11.47 -4.97 -28.48
CA TRP A 68 12.03 -3.87 -27.71
C TRP A 68 13.54 -3.84 -27.85
N ASP A 69 14.06 -2.74 -28.39
CA ASP A 69 15.49 -2.43 -28.45
C ASP A 69 15.82 -1.25 -27.54
N LYS A 70 16.79 -1.46 -26.65
CA LYS A 70 17.14 -0.50 -25.59
C LYS A 70 17.73 0.78 -26.17
N ASP A 71 18.63 0.68 -27.15
CA ASP A 71 19.35 1.83 -27.69
C ASP A 71 18.40 2.73 -28.50
N SER A 72 17.56 2.12 -29.32
CA SER A 72 16.50 2.82 -30.07
C SER A 72 15.47 3.47 -29.14
N PHE A 73 15.15 2.86 -28.01
CA PHE A 73 14.26 3.44 -27.00
C PHE A 73 14.88 4.68 -26.34
N LEU A 74 16.14 4.59 -25.89
CA LEU A 74 16.82 5.71 -25.23
C LEU A 74 17.03 6.91 -26.18
N GLN A 75 17.31 6.66 -27.45
CA GLN A 75 17.39 7.73 -28.46
C GLN A 75 16.03 8.45 -28.63
N ARG A 76 14.92 7.70 -28.70
CA ARG A 76 13.57 8.31 -28.77
C ARG A 76 13.23 9.13 -27.55
N VAL A 77 13.54 8.65 -26.34
CA VAL A 77 13.23 9.37 -25.09
C VAL A 77 14.05 10.65 -24.98
N LYS A 78 15.35 10.60 -25.29
CA LYS A 78 16.22 11.79 -25.29
C LYS A 78 15.79 12.83 -26.32
N GLY A 79 15.43 12.40 -27.54
CA GLY A 79 14.93 13.30 -28.58
C GLY A 79 13.58 13.97 -28.24
N LYS A 80 12.77 13.37 -27.37
CA LYS A 80 11.50 13.93 -26.90
C LYS A 80 11.67 15.04 -25.87
N ASN A 81 12.67 14.93 -24.99
CA ASN A 81 12.99 15.98 -24.02
C ASN A 81 13.49 17.26 -24.72
N ASP A 82 14.33 17.13 -25.75
CA ASP A 82 14.87 18.28 -26.50
C ASP A 82 13.79 19.07 -27.28
N GLN A 83 12.66 18.44 -27.60
CA GLN A 83 11.51 19.11 -28.24
C GLN A 83 10.60 19.81 -27.23
N THR A 84 10.57 19.35 -25.98
CA THR A 84 9.71 19.92 -24.93
C THR A 84 10.35 21.17 -24.28
N GLU A 85 11.66 21.38 -24.45
CA GLU A 85 12.38 22.58 -24.01
C GLU A 85 12.45 23.70 -25.06
N ARG A 86 11.92 23.48 -26.28
CA ARG A 86 11.97 24.46 -27.40
C ARG A 86 10.63 25.13 -27.71
N ASP A 87 9.57 24.78 -26.98
CA ASP A 87 8.27 25.45 -26.96
C ASP A 87 8.09 26.23 -25.64
#